data_AF-A0A7S4FBT2-F1
#
_entry.id   AF-A0A7S4FBT2-F1
#
_cell.length_a   1.000
_cell.length_b   1.000
_cell.length_c   1.000
_cell.angle_alpha   90.00
_cell.angle_beta   90.00
_cell.angle_gamma   90.00
#
_symmetry.space_group_name_H-M   'P 1'
#
loop_
_entity.id
_entity.type
_entity.pdbx_description
1 polymer ?
#
loop_
_entity_poly.entity_id
_entity_poly.type
_entity_poly.pdbx_seq_one_letter_code
_entity_poly.pdbx_strand_id
1 'polypeptide(L)'
;QPLSRRLVGRSALSWLNEATTICAVEYVDFVSTLLAMRSTLPHLRDPATIVESANKFFGIEPLLIRVDELLMSDCPRPADCWPNGDLVRVHPPTVWASFSRSVAAQLRERWRSSKGLRRRWHACEEWKIMQRLAHGQARLGVNETHPTVQLTTSLPLHVAATNVSASR
;
A
#
# COMPACT_ATOMS: atom_id res chain seq x y z
N GLN A 1 -0.18 6.77 13.21
CA GLN A 1 -0.42 5.46 13.89
C GLN A 1 -1.56 4.74 13.18
N PRO A 2 -1.60 3.40 13.11
CA PRO A 2 -2.71 2.66 12.47
C PRO A 2 -4.07 2.96 13.11
N LEU A 3 -5.13 3.03 12.30
CA LEU A 3 -6.50 3.27 12.78
C LEU A 3 -6.99 2.04 13.54
N SER A 4 -7.69 2.28 14.66
CA SER A 4 -8.18 1.21 15.52
C SER A 4 -9.56 0.71 15.08
N ARG A 5 -9.88 -0.55 15.40
CA ARG A 5 -11.22 -1.13 15.17
C ARG A 5 -12.35 -0.30 15.78
N ARG A 6 -12.11 0.38 16.91
CA ARG A 6 -13.12 1.25 17.55
C ARG A 6 -13.44 2.48 16.70
N LEU A 7 -12.48 2.96 15.92
CA LEU A 7 -12.62 4.16 15.09
C LEU A 7 -13.29 3.86 13.75
N VAL A 8 -12.86 2.79 13.08
CA VAL A 8 -13.27 2.50 11.69
C VAL A 8 -14.20 1.30 11.53
N GLY A 9 -14.43 0.54 12.59
CA GLY A 9 -15.25 -0.67 12.56
C GLY A 9 -14.47 -1.92 12.11
N ARG A 10 -15.07 -3.09 12.31
CA ARG A 10 -14.48 -4.39 11.93
C ARG A 10 -14.50 -4.57 10.41
N SER A 11 -15.60 -4.22 9.78
CA SER A 11 -15.87 -4.53 8.37
C SER A 11 -14.93 -3.77 7.44
N ALA A 12 -14.67 -2.48 7.71
CA ALA A 12 -13.67 -1.71 6.98
C ALA A 12 -12.25 -2.30 7.09
N LEU A 13 -11.84 -2.74 8.29
CA LEU A 13 -10.54 -3.39 8.47
C LEU A 13 -10.49 -4.78 7.82
N SER A 14 -11.59 -5.52 7.79
CA SER A 14 -11.67 -6.82 7.12
C SER A 14 -11.53 -6.67 5.61
N TRP A 15 -12.25 -5.70 5.04
CA TRP A 15 -12.20 -5.37 3.62
C TRP A 15 -10.77 -4.95 3.20
N LEU A 16 -10.13 -4.05 3.96
CA LEU A 16 -8.71 -3.72 3.74
C LEU A 16 -7.79 -4.96 3.89
N ASN A 17 -8.09 -5.85 4.84
CA ASN A 17 -7.30 -7.04 5.07
C ASN A 17 -7.33 -8.01 3.88
N GLU A 18 -8.44 -8.10 3.15
CA GLU A 18 -8.55 -8.94 1.94
C GLU A 18 -7.56 -8.46 0.86
N ALA A 19 -7.63 -7.19 0.46
CA ALA A 19 -6.70 -6.63 -0.52
C ALA A 19 -5.23 -6.73 -0.07
N THR A 20 -4.94 -6.36 1.19
CA THR A 20 -3.56 -6.45 1.71
C THR A 20 -3.05 -7.88 1.88
N THR A 21 -3.93 -8.88 1.93
CA THR A 21 -3.55 -10.30 1.91
C THR A 21 -3.10 -10.73 0.52
N ILE A 22 -3.76 -10.25 -0.53
CA ILE A 22 -3.35 -10.50 -1.92
C ILE A 22 -1.96 -9.89 -2.15
N CYS A 23 -1.77 -8.61 -1.82
CA CYS A 23 -0.46 -7.96 -1.92
C CYS A 23 0.63 -8.68 -1.10
N ALA A 24 0.27 -9.24 0.06
CA ALA A 24 1.23 -9.98 0.88
C ALA A 24 1.70 -11.29 0.23
N VAL A 25 0.81 -11.98 -0.50
CA VAL A 25 1.19 -13.15 -1.32
C VAL A 25 2.12 -12.71 -2.46
N GLU A 26 1.72 -11.69 -3.23
CA GLU A 26 2.53 -11.12 -4.31
C GLU A 26 3.94 -10.73 -3.82
N TYR A 27 4.03 -10.08 -2.66
CA TYR A 27 5.29 -9.70 -2.02
C TYR A 27 6.16 -10.91 -1.68
N VAL A 28 5.60 -11.92 -1.00
CA VAL A 28 6.37 -13.09 -0.57
C VAL A 28 6.90 -13.84 -1.80
N ASP A 29 6.08 -14.00 -2.84
CA ASP A 29 6.50 -14.68 -4.07
C ASP A 29 7.57 -13.90 -4.84
N PHE A 30 7.39 -12.58 -4.97
CA PHE A 30 8.38 -11.70 -5.60
C PHE A 30 9.73 -11.77 -4.90
N VAL A 31 9.76 -11.56 -3.57
CA VAL A 31 11.02 -11.57 -2.82
C VAL A 31 11.64 -12.97 -2.78
N SER A 32 10.83 -14.03 -2.65
CA SER A 32 11.32 -15.41 -2.74
C SER A 32 12.02 -15.67 -4.08
N THR A 33 11.45 -15.17 -5.18
CA THR A 33 12.01 -15.30 -6.52
C THR A 33 13.35 -14.58 -6.62
N LEU A 34 13.45 -13.33 -6.14
CA LEU A 34 14.71 -12.59 -6.11
C LEU A 34 15.79 -13.31 -5.28
N LEU A 35 15.40 -13.85 -4.11
CA LEU A 35 16.30 -14.60 -3.24
C LEU A 35 16.78 -15.90 -3.90
N ALA A 36 15.92 -16.60 -4.64
CA ALA A 36 16.29 -17.80 -5.39
C ALA A 36 17.25 -17.48 -6.55
N MET A 37 17.04 -16.34 -7.23
CA MET A 37 17.90 -15.89 -8.34
C MET A 37 19.27 -15.35 -7.89
N ARG A 38 19.48 -15.13 -6.59
CA ARG A 38 20.73 -14.58 -6.02
C ARG A 38 21.99 -15.38 -6.35
N SER A 39 21.86 -16.69 -6.53
CA SER A 39 22.98 -17.56 -6.92
C SER A 39 23.42 -17.30 -8.37
N THR A 40 22.45 -17.04 -9.25
CA THR A 40 22.63 -16.88 -10.70
C THR A 40 22.94 -15.44 -11.10
N LEU A 41 22.39 -14.45 -10.39
CA LEU A 41 22.50 -13.03 -10.72
C LEU A 41 23.38 -12.29 -9.70
N PRO A 42 24.64 -11.94 -10.05
CA PRO A 42 25.59 -11.36 -9.09
C PRO A 42 25.12 -10.06 -8.43
N HIS A 43 24.38 -9.22 -9.14
CA HIS A 43 23.88 -7.94 -8.61
C HIS A 43 22.81 -8.11 -7.52
N LEU A 44 22.12 -9.25 -7.48
CA LEU A 44 21.17 -9.60 -6.40
C LEU A 44 21.87 -10.12 -5.14
N ARG A 45 23.21 -10.26 -5.15
CA ARG A 45 23.96 -10.67 -3.95
C ARG A 45 23.99 -9.61 -2.87
N ASP A 46 23.88 -8.34 -3.27
CA ASP A 46 23.72 -7.22 -2.36
C ASP A 46 22.26 -7.14 -1.87
N PRO A 47 22.02 -7.28 -0.55
CA PRO A 47 20.71 -7.11 0.04
C PRO A 47 20.07 -5.74 -0.24
N ALA A 48 20.86 -4.68 -0.48
CA ALA A 48 20.32 -3.37 -0.81
C ALA A 48 19.57 -3.37 -2.14
N THR A 49 20.09 -4.05 -3.16
CA THR A 49 19.45 -4.21 -4.48
C THR A 49 18.08 -4.89 -4.38
N ILE A 50 17.97 -5.92 -3.53
CA ILE A 50 16.70 -6.63 -3.31
C ILE A 50 15.68 -5.70 -2.63
N VAL A 51 16.13 -4.94 -1.62
CA VAL A 51 15.27 -3.96 -0.94
C VAL A 51 14.82 -2.86 -1.91
N GLU A 52 15.71 -2.33 -2.75
CA GLU A 52 15.37 -1.32 -3.75
C GLU A 52 14.34 -1.87 -4.76
N SER A 53 14.55 -3.10 -5.22
CA SER A 53 13.62 -3.77 -6.13
C SER A 53 12.26 -3.99 -5.49
N ALA A 54 12.21 -4.44 -4.24
CA ALA A 54 10.97 -4.57 -3.48
C ALA A 54 10.30 -3.21 -3.22
N ASN A 55 11.06 -2.15 -2.99
CA ASN A 55 10.52 -0.81 -2.75
C ASN A 55 9.79 -0.23 -3.97
N LYS A 56 10.18 -0.61 -5.20
CA LYS A 56 9.53 -0.17 -6.44
C LYS A 56 8.07 -0.63 -6.55
N PHE A 57 7.74 -1.78 -5.96
CA PHE A 57 6.41 -2.38 -6.06
C PHE A 57 5.64 -2.42 -4.73
N PHE A 58 6.37 -2.50 -3.61
CA PHE A 58 5.82 -2.69 -2.27
C PHE A 58 6.29 -1.61 -1.29
N GLY A 59 6.86 -0.51 -1.77
CA GLY A 59 6.98 0.73 -1.01
C GLY A 59 5.60 1.29 -0.67
N ILE A 60 5.51 2.26 0.26
CA ILE A 60 4.21 2.75 0.76
C ILE A 60 3.31 3.24 -0.38
N GLU A 61 3.81 4.10 -1.25
CA GLU A 61 3.02 4.67 -2.35
C GLU A 61 2.60 3.60 -3.38
N PRO A 62 3.50 2.77 -3.96
CA PRO A 62 3.10 1.66 -4.82
C PRO A 62 2.11 0.69 -4.14
N LEU A 63 2.29 0.41 -2.85
CA LEU A 63 1.39 -0.46 -2.09
C LEU A 63 0.00 0.17 -1.94
N LEU A 64 -0.09 1.47 -1.68
CA LEU A 64 -1.38 2.17 -1.59
C LEU A 64 -2.12 2.13 -2.92
N ILE A 65 -1.42 2.38 -4.03
CA ILE A 65 -1.99 2.29 -5.38
C ILE A 65 -2.51 0.88 -5.63
N ARG A 66 -1.68 -0.14 -5.39
CA ARG A 66 -2.05 -1.53 -5.63
C ARG A 66 -3.23 -2.00 -4.76
N VAL A 67 -3.26 -1.60 -3.49
CA VAL A 67 -4.38 -1.90 -2.58
C VAL A 67 -5.64 -1.20 -3.04
N ASP A 68 -5.56 0.05 -3.49
CA ASP A 68 -6.70 0.79 -4.01
C ASP A 68 -7.31 0.10 -5.24
N GLU A 69 -6.47 -0.29 -6.20
CA GLU A 69 -6.88 -1.05 -7.38
C GLU A 69 -7.68 -2.30 -6.97
N LEU A 70 -7.11 -3.15 -6.11
CA LEU A 70 -7.74 -4.39 -5.65
C LEU A 70 -9.08 -4.15 -4.93
N LEU A 71 -9.16 -3.09 -4.12
CA LEU A 71 -10.38 -2.73 -3.41
C LEU A 71 -11.48 -2.22 -4.36
N MET A 72 -11.10 -1.67 -5.52
CA MET A 72 -12.04 -1.18 -6.53
C MET A 72 -12.43 -2.26 -7.55
N SER A 73 -11.56 -3.24 -7.83
CA SER A 73 -11.79 -4.31 -8.82
C SER A 73 -12.28 -5.63 -8.21
N ASP A 74 -11.60 -6.13 -7.17
CA ASP A 74 -11.66 -7.54 -6.78
C ASP A 74 -12.28 -7.76 -5.39
N CYS A 75 -12.30 -6.72 -4.55
CA CYS A 75 -12.88 -6.80 -3.20
C CYS A 75 -14.12 -5.88 -3.12
N PRO A 76 -15.34 -6.39 -3.40
CA PRO A 76 -16.54 -5.55 -3.34
C PRO A 76 -16.73 -4.98 -1.93
N ARG A 77 -16.96 -3.67 -1.84
CA ARG A 77 -17.11 -2.97 -0.57
C ARG A 77 -18.36 -3.44 0.19
N PRO A 78 -18.23 -3.91 1.44
CA PRO A 78 -19.38 -4.26 2.29
C PRO A 78 -20.26 -3.04 2.60
N ALA A 79 -21.58 -3.23 2.71
CA ALA A 79 -22.52 -2.12 2.98
C ALA A 79 -22.26 -1.45 4.35
N ASP A 80 -21.84 -2.24 5.35
CA ASP A 80 -21.51 -1.80 6.71
C ASP A 80 -20.10 -1.16 6.83
N CYS A 81 -19.37 -1.06 5.72
CA CYS A 81 -18.09 -0.37 5.62
C CYS A 81 -18.24 1.16 5.51
N TRP A 82 -19.46 1.67 5.25
CA TRP A 82 -19.71 3.11 5.16
C TRP A 82 -19.80 3.78 6.54
N PRO A 83 -19.19 4.96 6.74
CA PRO A 83 -18.35 5.74 5.81
C PRO A 83 -16.84 5.42 5.87
N ASN A 84 -16.41 4.54 6.77
CA ASN A 84 -15.00 4.39 7.15
C ASN A 84 -14.10 3.68 6.13
N GLY A 85 -14.67 3.02 5.13
CA GLY A 85 -13.93 2.33 4.06
C GLY A 85 -12.92 3.22 3.33
N ASP A 86 -13.34 4.43 2.95
CA ASP A 86 -12.44 5.36 2.25
C ASP A 86 -11.31 5.83 3.15
N LEU A 87 -11.61 6.08 4.43
CA LEU A 87 -10.62 6.49 5.41
C LEU A 87 -9.53 5.43 5.61
N VAL A 88 -9.88 4.14 5.72
CA VAL A 88 -8.86 3.09 5.92
C VAL A 88 -8.01 2.85 4.68
N ARG A 89 -8.59 3.02 3.48
CA ARG A 89 -7.96 2.82 2.17
C ARG A 89 -6.84 3.82 1.90
N VAL A 90 -7.07 5.09 2.23
CA VAL A 90 -6.08 6.15 1.97
C VAL A 90 -5.12 6.38 3.13
N HIS A 91 -5.26 5.67 4.26
CA HIS A 91 -4.48 5.94 5.46
C HIS A 91 -3.23 5.05 5.56
N PRO A 92 -2.02 5.56 5.22
CA PRO A 92 -0.84 4.72 4.99
C PRO A 92 -0.41 3.86 6.18
N PRO A 93 -0.40 4.36 7.43
CA PRO A 93 -0.05 3.53 8.58
C PRO A 93 -1.00 2.34 8.78
N THR A 94 -2.28 2.46 8.40
CA THR A 94 -3.25 1.37 8.53
C THR A 94 -3.01 0.32 7.46
N VAL A 95 -2.82 0.76 6.21
CA VAL A 95 -2.52 -0.13 5.08
C VAL A 95 -1.22 -0.90 5.35
N TRP A 96 -0.16 -0.21 5.76
CA TRP A 96 1.11 -0.85 6.10
C TRP A 96 0.99 -1.84 7.27
N ALA A 97 0.26 -1.48 8.33
CA ALA A 97 0.05 -2.39 9.46
C ALA A 97 -0.81 -3.62 9.09
N SER A 98 -1.75 -3.47 8.15
CA SER A 98 -2.51 -4.60 7.61
C SER A 98 -1.62 -5.51 6.76
N PHE A 99 -0.95 -4.93 5.77
CA PHE A 99 -0.01 -5.63 4.88
C PHE A 99 1.08 -6.38 5.64
N SER A 100 1.77 -5.73 6.57
CA SER A 100 2.85 -6.35 7.37
C SER A 100 2.36 -7.53 8.21
N ARG A 101 1.14 -7.47 8.76
CA ARG A 101 0.52 -8.61 9.45
C ARG A 101 0.19 -9.75 8.50
N SER A 102 -0.31 -9.46 7.30
CA SER A 102 -0.58 -10.46 6.27
C SER A 102 0.71 -11.15 5.80
N VAL A 103 1.79 -10.39 5.55
CA VAL A 103 3.12 -10.96 5.24
C VAL A 103 3.59 -11.88 6.38
N ALA A 104 3.47 -11.42 7.63
CA ALA A 104 3.81 -12.25 8.79
C ALA A 104 2.98 -13.55 8.85
N ALA A 105 1.71 -13.50 8.46
CA ALA A 105 0.83 -14.67 8.43
C ALA A 105 1.27 -15.66 7.34
N GLN A 106 1.54 -15.19 6.12
CA GLN A 106 2.04 -16.01 5.01
C GLN A 106 3.35 -16.72 5.36
N LEU A 107 4.31 -15.98 5.92
CA LEU A 107 5.61 -16.55 6.33
C LEU A 107 5.48 -17.56 7.48
N ARG A 108 4.58 -17.30 8.44
CA ARG A 108 4.26 -18.26 9.51
C ARG A 108 3.67 -19.54 8.97
N GLU A 109 2.77 -19.44 8.00
CA GLU A 109 2.13 -20.60 7.40
C GLU A 109 3.15 -21.44 6.61
N ARG A 110 3.94 -20.80 5.71
CA ARG A 110 5.03 -21.47 5.00
C ARG A 110 6.01 -22.17 5.95
N TRP A 111 6.35 -21.55 7.07
CA TRP A 111 7.21 -22.14 8.10
C TRP A 111 6.56 -23.38 8.74
N ARG A 112 5.27 -23.33 9.10
CA ARG A 112 4.55 -24.48 9.66
C ARG A 112 4.45 -25.64 8.68
N SER A 113 4.24 -25.36 7.40
CA SER A 113 4.15 -26.39 6.36
C SER A 113 5.51 -27.02 6.04
N SER A 114 6.61 -26.32 6.32
CA SER A 114 7.97 -26.81 6.06
C SER A 114 8.46 -27.72 7.18
N LYS A 115 8.23 -29.03 7.04
CA LYS A 115 8.78 -30.05 7.93
C LYS A 115 10.32 -29.97 7.95
N GLY A 116 10.91 -29.37 8.99
CA GLY A 116 12.36 -29.38 9.21
C GLY A 116 13.07 -28.02 9.29
N LEU A 117 12.39 -26.89 9.11
CA LEU A 117 13.03 -25.59 9.32
C LEU A 117 13.23 -25.29 10.82
N ARG A 118 14.47 -25.47 11.30
CA ARG A 118 14.88 -25.04 12.65
C ARG A 118 14.86 -23.52 12.85
N ARG A 119 14.89 -22.73 11.78
CA ARG A 119 14.91 -21.26 11.85
C ARG A 119 13.49 -20.73 12.02
N ARG A 120 13.30 -19.81 12.97
CA ARG A 120 12.02 -19.13 13.20
C ARG A 120 11.64 -18.27 11.98
N TRP A 121 10.35 -18.16 11.68
CA TRP A 121 9.85 -17.41 10.50
C TRP A 121 10.33 -15.96 10.45
N HIS A 122 10.44 -15.25 11.58
CA HIS A 122 10.91 -13.85 11.63
C HIS A 122 12.41 -13.70 11.33
N ALA A 123 13.16 -14.80 11.25
CA ALA A 123 14.57 -14.78 10.87
C ALA A 123 14.78 -14.94 9.35
N CYS A 124 13.71 -15.16 8.57
CA CYS A 124 13.81 -15.29 7.12
C CYS A 124 14.14 -13.94 6.46
N GLU A 125 14.73 -13.99 5.27
CA GLU A 125 15.21 -12.80 4.57
C GLU A 125 14.03 -11.94 4.06
N GLU A 126 12.94 -12.58 3.65
CA GLU A 126 11.70 -11.92 3.21
C GLU A 126 11.14 -10.99 4.30
N TRP A 127 11.18 -11.43 5.56
CA TRP A 127 10.75 -10.61 6.70
C TRP A 127 11.70 -9.43 6.93
N LYS A 128 13.03 -9.67 6.88
CA LYS A 128 14.03 -8.62 7.07
C LYS A 128 13.94 -7.54 5.98
N ILE A 129 13.68 -7.93 4.74
CA ILE A 129 13.48 -7.00 3.62
C ILE A 129 12.25 -6.12 3.89
N MET A 130 11.13 -6.69 4.34
CA MET A 130 9.92 -5.93 4.69
C MET A 130 10.19 -4.93 5.83
N GLN A 131 10.93 -5.35 6.87
CA GLN A 131 11.34 -4.44 7.94
C GLN A 131 12.21 -3.28 7.41
N ARG A 132 13.11 -3.53 6.47
CA ARG A 132 13.93 -2.48 5.85
C ARG A 132 13.10 -1.51 5.02
N LEU A 133 12.06 -1.98 4.33
CA LEU A 133 11.10 -1.10 3.65
C LEU A 133 10.44 -0.13 4.64
N ALA A 134 10.00 -0.62 5.80
CA ALA A 134 9.42 0.25 6.84
C ALA A 134 10.41 1.32 7.35
N HIS A 135 11.68 0.95 7.54
CA HIS A 135 12.70 1.86 8.06
C HIS A 135 13.23 2.86 7.02
N GLY A 136 13.35 2.46 5.75
CA GLY A 136 13.75 3.36 4.65
C GLY A 136 12.75 4.50 4.46
N GLN A 137 11.46 4.22 4.66
CA GLN A 137 10.37 5.17 4.52
C GLN A 137 10.36 6.22 5.66
N ALA A 138 10.72 5.83 6.89
CA ALA A 138 10.84 6.76 8.02
C ALA A 138 11.92 7.84 7.81
N ARG A 139 12.89 7.60 6.91
CA ARG A 139 13.94 8.56 6.56
C ARG A 139 13.54 9.53 5.46
N LEU A 140 12.56 9.18 4.63
CA LEU A 140 12.05 10.04 3.55
C LEU A 140 10.91 10.96 4.00
N GLY A 141 10.21 10.62 5.09
CA GLY A 141 9.12 11.41 5.68
C GLY A 141 9.52 12.72 6.39
N VAL A 142 10.66 13.34 6.04
CA VAL A 142 11.08 14.65 6.59
C VAL A 142 10.89 15.79 5.58
N ASN A 143 10.46 15.52 4.34
CA ASN A 143 10.17 16.57 3.35
C ASN A 143 8.70 16.56 2.91
N GLU A 144 7.77 16.81 3.83
CA GLU A 144 6.44 17.33 3.46
C GLU A 144 6.54 18.85 3.27
N THR A 145 7.16 19.29 2.17
CA THR A 145 6.82 20.61 1.61
C THR A 145 5.49 20.47 0.90
N HIS A 146 4.41 20.83 1.59
CA HIS A 146 3.12 21.10 0.96
C HIS A 146 3.31 22.09 -0.20
N PRO A 147 2.93 21.77 -1.44
CA PRO A 147 2.62 22.82 -2.40
C PRO A 147 1.35 23.52 -1.90
N THR A 148 1.53 24.72 -1.37
CA THR A 148 0.42 25.66 -1.14
C THR A 148 -0.20 25.93 -2.51
N VAL A 149 -1.33 25.28 -2.78
CA VAL A 149 -2.19 25.63 -3.92
C VAL A 149 -2.66 27.06 -3.67
N GLN A 150 -2.02 28.02 -4.37
CA GLN A 150 -2.54 29.38 -4.41
C GLN A 150 -3.87 29.35 -5.15
N LEU A 151 -4.95 29.53 -4.40
CA LEU A 151 -6.26 29.91 -4.90
C LEU A 151 -6.13 31.29 -5.56
N THR A 152 -5.85 31.32 -6.87
CA THR A 152 -6.06 32.51 -7.68
C THR A 152 -7.55 32.80 -7.74
N THR A 153 -7.97 33.75 -6.92
CA THR A 153 -9.28 34.38 -6.92
C THR A 153 -9.37 35.27 -8.17
N SER A 154 -10.05 34.81 -9.21
CA SER A 154 -10.49 35.67 -10.32
C SER A 154 -11.98 35.99 -10.14
N LEU A 155 -12.26 37.21 -9.69
CA LEU A 155 -13.57 37.86 -9.66
C LEU A 155 -13.88 38.50 -11.04
N PRO A 156 -15.15 38.92 -11.29
CA PRO A 156 -15.81 38.76 -12.58
C PRO A 156 -15.72 40.00 -13.46
N LEU A 157 -15.79 39.80 -14.78
CA LEU A 157 -16.05 40.86 -15.74
C LEU A 157 -17.51 40.79 -16.20
N HIS A 158 -18.19 41.89 -15.92
CA HIS A 158 -19.58 42.20 -16.22
C HIS A 158 -19.67 42.88 -17.61
N VAL A 159 -20.83 42.77 -18.27
CA VAL A 159 -21.34 43.60 -19.41
C VAL A 159 -20.81 43.16 -20.79
N ALA A 160 -21.59 42.97 -21.87
CA ALA A 160 -22.82 43.63 -22.30
C ALA A 160 -23.77 42.71 -23.09
N ALA A 161 -25.04 43.09 -23.07
CA ALA A 161 -26.12 42.59 -23.91
C ALA A 161 -25.95 42.99 -25.39
N THR A 162 -26.45 42.14 -26.29
CA THR A 162 -27.19 42.61 -27.48
C THR A 162 -28.20 41.56 -27.92
N ASN A 163 -29.47 41.94 -27.84
CA ASN A 163 -30.59 41.33 -28.53
C ASN A 163 -30.40 41.44 -30.04
N VAL A 164 -30.70 40.38 -30.80
CA VAL A 164 -31.42 40.50 -32.08
C VAL A 164 -32.35 39.29 -32.24
N SER A 165 -33.65 39.56 -32.20
CA SER A 165 -34.73 38.70 -32.65
C SER A 165 -34.74 38.61 -34.18
N ALA A 166 -35.14 37.47 -34.76
CA ALA A 166 -36.10 37.44 -35.87
C ALA A 166 -36.50 36.01 -36.23
N SER A 167 -37.81 35.85 -36.36
CA SER A 167 -38.57 34.68 -36.79
C SER A 167 -38.28 34.23 -38.23
N ARG A 168 -38.35 32.92 -38.49
CA ARG A 168 -39.44 32.26 -39.23
C ARG A 168 -39.28 30.75 -39.18
#